data_AF-A0A8S3VCX5-F1
#
_entry.id   AF-A0A8S3VCX5-F1
#
_cell.length_a   1.000
_cell.length_b   1.000
_cell.length_c   1.000
_cell.angle_alpha   90.00
_cell.angle_beta   90.00
_cell.angle_gamma   90.00
#
_symmetry.space_group_name_H-M   'P 1'
#
loop_
_entity.id
_entity.type
_entity.pdbx_description
1 polymer ?
#
loop_
_entity_poly.entity_id
_entity_poly.type
_entity_poly.pdbx_seq_one_letter_code
_entity_poly.pdbx_strand_id
1 'polypeptide(L)'
;MHNDTYFILKEENVETRREELYSGIEELFKDHEGKHHLVLRPLIFVNAKDKADPEIEVLKKTITELTFDHPCWGERMPNACVPLELEIAELVAEGKQIMSLVEVKELNDISEVSVLSPEQLTDFLHYQHSLGKIVYFDTPQLRDNVIISPLLMVEVMRSFITGV
;
A
#
# COMPACT_ATOMS: atom_id res chain seq x y z
N MET A 1 11.98 -13.41 45.72
CA MET A 1 10.54 -13.08 45.69
C MET A 1 10.30 -11.55 45.72
N HIS A 2 11.12 -10.75 45.03
CA HIS A 2 11.07 -9.28 45.04
C HIS A 2 11.22 -8.65 43.64
N ASN A 3 11.36 -9.47 42.58
CA ASN A 3 11.46 -8.99 41.19
C ASN A 3 10.10 -8.98 40.49
N ASP A 4 9.18 -9.89 40.84
CA ASP A 4 7.92 -10.03 40.12
C ASP A 4 6.99 -8.83 40.33
N THR A 5 6.95 -8.27 41.55
CA THR A 5 6.09 -7.13 41.89
C THR A 5 6.47 -5.84 41.15
N TYR A 6 7.77 -5.64 40.85
CA TYR A 6 8.25 -4.41 40.20
C TYR A 6 8.04 -4.43 38.68
N PHE A 7 8.06 -5.61 38.06
CA PHE A 7 7.71 -5.79 36.64
C PHE A 7 6.20 -5.59 36.42
N ILE A 8 5.37 -6.19 37.28
CA ILE A 8 3.90 -6.12 37.19
C ILE A 8 3.40 -4.66 37.29
N LEU A 9 3.93 -3.87 38.23
CA LEU A 9 3.54 -2.45 38.38
C LEU A 9 3.94 -1.57 37.18
N LYS A 10 4.99 -1.96 36.44
CA LYS A 10 5.47 -1.23 35.26
C LYS A 10 4.64 -1.57 34.02
N GLU A 11 4.21 -2.83 33.89
CA GLU A 11 3.29 -3.29 32.84
C GLU A 11 1.88 -2.73 33.02
N GLU A 12 1.36 -2.71 34.25
CA GLU A 12 0.03 -2.17 34.59
C GLU A 12 -0.07 -0.66 34.27
N ASN A 13 1.03 0.09 34.44
CA ASN A 13 1.12 1.50 34.08
C ASN A 13 1.14 1.73 32.55
N VAL A 14 1.81 0.86 31.80
CA VAL A 14 1.86 0.94 30.34
C VAL A 14 0.48 0.63 29.77
N GLU A 15 -0.15 -0.47 30.18
CA GLU A 15 -1.44 -0.89 29.63
C GLU A 15 -2.55 0.13 29.93
N THR A 16 -2.57 0.70 31.14
CA THR A 16 -3.49 1.81 31.48
C THR A 16 -3.31 2.99 30.52
N ARG A 17 -2.07 3.37 30.23
CA ARG A 17 -1.76 4.47 29.33
C ARG A 17 -2.10 4.17 27.86
N ARG A 18 -2.04 2.90 27.46
CA ARG A 18 -2.51 2.45 26.13
C ARG A 18 -4.01 2.64 26.00
N GLU A 19 -4.77 2.26 27.02
CA GLU A 19 -6.22 2.41 27.05
C GLU A 19 -6.69 3.88 27.10
N GLU A 20 -5.96 4.73 27.82
CA GLU A 20 -6.19 6.19 27.80
C GLU A 20 -5.99 6.78 26.40
N LEU A 21 -4.90 6.40 25.72
CA LEU A 21 -4.62 6.85 24.35
C LEU A 21 -5.66 6.33 23.36
N TYR A 22 -6.06 5.06 23.50
CA TYR A 22 -7.13 4.47 22.70
C TYR A 22 -8.42 5.29 22.81
N SER A 23 -8.87 5.51 24.05
CA SER A 23 -10.11 6.25 24.34
C SER A 23 -10.04 7.68 23.79
N GLY A 24 -8.87 8.32 23.90
CA GLY A 24 -8.64 9.65 23.35
C GLY A 24 -8.73 9.70 21.82
N ILE A 25 -8.13 8.73 21.12
CA ILE A 25 -8.19 8.64 19.65
C ILE A 25 -9.63 8.32 19.21
N GLU A 26 -10.31 7.39 19.87
CA GLU A 26 -11.68 7.01 19.52
C GLU A 26 -12.65 8.19 19.67
N GLU A 27 -12.52 9.00 20.72
CA GLU A 27 -13.32 10.22 20.90
C GLU A 27 -12.99 11.28 19.84
N LEU A 28 -11.70 11.46 19.48
CA LEU A 28 -11.26 12.41 18.45
C LEU A 28 -11.89 12.13 17.08
N PHE A 29 -12.05 10.84 16.75
CA PHE A 29 -12.61 10.41 15.46
C PHE A 29 -14.09 10.04 15.52
N LYS A 30 -14.76 10.23 16.66
CA LYS A 30 -16.13 9.78 16.90
C LYS A 30 -17.11 10.21 15.82
N ASP A 31 -17.02 11.46 15.40
CA ASP A 31 -17.88 12.11 14.39
C ASP A 31 -17.11 12.43 13.10
N HIS A 32 -15.88 11.92 12.94
CA HIS A 32 -15.05 12.19 11.76
C HIS A 32 -15.40 11.23 10.62
N GLU A 33 -15.58 11.75 9.41
CA GLU A 33 -15.95 10.93 8.24
C GLU A 33 -14.95 9.77 8.03
N GLY A 34 -13.65 10.01 8.24
CA GLY A 34 -12.60 8.99 8.13
C GLY A 34 -12.57 7.91 9.22
N LYS A 35 -13.51 7.90 10.19
CA LYS A 35 -13.53 6.88 11.27
C LYS A 35 -13.54 5.45 10.73
N HIS A 36 -14.27 5.21 9.65
CA HIS A 36 -14.38 3.90 9.01
C HIS A 36 -13.07 3.39 8.39
N HIS A 37 -12.07 4.26 8.20
CA HIS A 37 -10.73 3.88 7.74
C HIS A 37 -9.77 3.57 8.89
N LEU A 38 -10.17 3.79 10.15
CA LEU A 38 -9.29 3.58 11.29
C LEU A 38 -9.34 2.14 11.79
N VAL A 39 -8.21 1.46 11.71
CA VAL A 39 -7.97 0.19 12.42
C VAL A 39 -7.19 0.52 13.68
N LEU A 40 -7.90 0.69 14.79
CA LEU A 40 -7.31 1.11 16.08
C LEU A 40 -6.81 -0.05 16.93
N ARG A 41 -7.09 -1.31 16.57
CA ARG A 41 -6.64 -2.49 17.30
C ARG A 41 -5.99 -3.50 16.36
N PRO A 42 -4.91 -4.18 16.80
CA PRO A 42 -4.20 -3.95 18.07
C PRO A 42 -3.42 -2.61 18.07
N LEU A 43 -3.29 -1.98 19.24
CA LEU A 43 -2.39 -0.83 19.40
C LEU A 43 -0.96 -1.31 19.61
N ILE A 44 -0.07 -0.92 18.71
CA ILE A 44 1.34 -1.35 18.73
C ILE A 44 2.21 -0.11 18.95
N PHE A 45 3.00 -0.13 20.02
CA PHE A 45 3.77 1.05 20.47
C PHE A 45 5.24 0.90 20.11
N VAL A 46 5.59 1.35 18.91
CA VAL A 46 6.94 1.22 18.39
C VAL A 46 7.81 2.41 18.79
N ASN A 47 8.99 2.12 19.35
CA ASN A 47 10.11 3.03 19.47
C ASN A 47 10.99 2.96 18.23
N ALA A 48 10.72 3.82 17.25
CA ALA A 48 11.47 3.87 15.99
C ALA A 48 12.98 4.18 16.13
N LYS A 49 13.45 4.61 17.31
CA LYS A 49 14.89 4.85 17.57
C LYS A 49 15.62 3.61 18.08
N ASP A 50 14.89 2.61 18.58
CA ASP A 50 15.45 1.37 19.09
C ASP A 50 15.28 0.26 18.04
N LYS A 51 16.39 -0.16 17.43
CA LYS A 51 16.39 -1.22 16.42
C LYS A 51 16.08 -2.60 16.99
N ALA A 52 16.16 -2.76 18.31
CA ALA A 52 15.89 -4.01 19.02
C ALA A 52 14.57 -3.96 19.80
N ASP A 53 13.70 -2.98 19.51
CA ASP A 53 12.39 -2.87 20.16
C ASP A 53 11.56 -4.14 19.91
N PRO A 54 11.14 -4.87 20.96
CA PRO A 54 10.32 -6.08 20.80
C PRO A 54 8.97 -5.82 20.11
N GLU A 55 8.42 -4.60 20.18
CA GLU A 55 7.16 -4.25 19.52
C GLU A 55 7.28 -4.23 17.99
N ILE A 56 8.50 -4.12 17.43
CA ILE A 56 8.74 -4.28 15.99
C ILE A 56 8.37 -5.69 15.51
N GLU A 57 8.69 -6.72 16.28
CA GLU A 57 8.34 -8.09 15.92
C GLU A 57 6.83 -8.33 16.03
N VAL A 58 6.18 -7.71 17.02
CA VAL A 58 4.71 -7.68 17.12
C VAL A 58 4.11 -7.02 15.87
N LEU A 59 4.62 -5.85 15.46
CA LEU A 59 4.18 -5.16 14.27
C LEU A 59 4.32 -6.01 13.01
N LYS A 60 5.48 -6.63 12.79
CA LYS A 60 5.71 -7.52 11.64
C LYS A 60 4.73 -8.68 11.62
N LYS A 61 4.52 -9.32 12.76
CA LYS A 61 3.58 -10.43 12.89
C LYS A 61 2.15 -9.98 12.58
N THR A 62 1.70 -8.87 13.16
CA THR A 62 0.35 -8.34 12.90
C THR A 62 0.15 -7.97 11.43
N ILE A 63 1.11 -7.29 10.79
CA ILE A 63 1.03 -6.97 9.35
C ILE A 63 0.93 -8.27 8.53
N THR A 64 1.73 -9.28 8.89
CA THR A 64 1.74 -10.57 8.19
C THR A 64 0.38 -11.27 8.32
N GLU A 65 -0.18 -11.35 9.53
CA GLU A 65 -1.50 -11.95 9.79
C GLU A 65 -2.61 -11.21 9.03
N LEU A 66 -2.64 -9.87 9.11
CA LEU A 66 -3.61 -9.06 8.37
C LEU A 66 -3.49 -9.23 6.85
N THR A 67 -2.28 -9.45 6.34
CA THR A 67 -2.06 -9.71 4.92
C THR A 67 -2.66 -11.04 4.50
N PHE A 68 -2.52 -12.09 5.32
CA PHE A 68 -3.14 -13.39 5.07
C PHE A 68 -4.67 -13.37 5.17
N ASP A 69 -5.21 -12.52 6.04
CA ASP A 69 -6.67 -12.36 6.22
C ASP A 69 -7.33 -11.49 5.14
N HIS A 70 -6.53 -10.82 4.28
CA HIS A 70 -7.06 -9.97 3.23
C HIS A 70 -7.91 -10.80 2.24
N PRO A 71 -9.13 -10.35 1.86
CA PRO A 71 -10.03 -11.14 1.01
C PRO A 71 -9.42 -11.59 -0.32
N CYS A 72 -8.52 -10.76 -0.88
CA CYS A 72 -7.84 -11.04 -2.13
C CYS A 72 -6.56 -11.87 -1.97
N TRP A 73 -6.17 -12.24 -0.74
CA TRP A 73 -4.98 -13.05 -0.52
C TRP A 73 -5.17 -14.45 -1.11
N GLY A 74 -4.22 -14.89 -1.93
CA GLY A 74 -4.28 -16.18 -2.61
C GLY A 74 -5.24 -16.24 -3.81
N GLU A 75 -5.82 -15.10 -4.21
CA GLU A 75 -6.52 -15.01 -5.49
C GLU A 75 -5.59 -15.39 -6.64
N ARG A 76 -6.13 -16.10 -7.62
CA ARG A 76 -5.36 -16.52 -8.79
C ARG A 76 -5.18 -15.33 -9.72
N MET A 77 -3.95 -14.85 -9.82
CA MET A 77 -3.60 -13.86 -10.82
C MET A 77 -3.49 -14.52 -12.20
N PRO A 78 -4.02 -13.91 -13.27
CA PRO A 78 -3.81 -14.42 -14.61
C PRO A 78 -2.31 -14.40 -14.94
N ASN A 79 -1.70 -15.57 -15.12
CA ASN A 79 -0.27 -15.68 -15.47
C ASN A 79 0.10 -14.88 -16.73
N ALA A 80 -0.89 -14.65 -17.61
CA ALA A 80 -0.75 -13.85 -18.83
C ALA A 80 -0.34 -12.38 -18.56
N CYS A 81 -0.65 -11.84 -17.37
CA CYS A 81 -0.34 -10.46 -16.99
C CYS A 81 1.08 -10.30 -16.45
N VAL A 82 1.68 -11.38 -15.93
CA VAL A 82 2.95 -11.36 -15.22
C VAL A 82 4.10 -10.84 -16.10
N PRO A 83 4.25 -11.26 -17.37
CA PRO A 83 5.35 -10.76 -18.21
C PRO A 83 5.31 -9.23 -18.34
N LEU A 84 4.16 -8.67 -18.73
CA LEU A 84 4.01 -7.22 -18.88
C LEU A 84 4.21 -6.47 -17.56
N GLU A 85 3.75 -7.04 -16.44
CA GLU A 85 3.97 -6.45 -15.12
C GLU A 85 5.46 -6.37 -14.75
N LEU A 86 6.24 -7.42 -15.05
CA LEU A 86 7.69 -7.44 -14.80
C LEU A 86 8.43 -6.42 -15.67
N GLU A 87 8.11 -6.34 -16.96
CA GLU A 87 8.70 -5.37 -17.89
C GLU A 87 8.44 -3.92 -17.42
N ILE A 88 7.20 -3.62 -16.99
CA ILE A 88 6.87 -2.31 -16.43
C ILE A 88 7.66 -2.05 -15.15
N ALA A 89 7.82 -3.05 -14.28
CA ALA A 89 8.59 -2.91 -13.04
C ALA A 89 10.08 -2.62 -13.30
N GLU A 90 10.67 -3.22 -14.34
CA GLU A 90 12.04 -2.92 -14.78
C GLU A 90 12.17 -1.48 -15.26
N LEU A 91 11.24 -1.00 -16.11
CA LEU A 91 11.21 0.40 -16.55
C LEU A 91 11.08 1.38 -15.37
N VAL A 92 10.27 1.05 -14.36
CA VAL A 92 10.16 1.85 -13.13
C VAL A 92 11.49 1.86 -12.36
N ALA A 93 12.17 0.71 -12.27
CA ALA A 93 13.48 0.62 -11.61
C ALA A 93 14.56 1.42 -12.34
N GLU A 94 14.44 1.56 -13.67
CA GLU A 94 15.27 2.44 -14.51
C GLU A 94 14.90 3.92 -14.41
N GLY A 95 13.83 4.25 -13.67
CA GLY A 95 13.39 5.62 -13.41
C GLY A 95 12.33 6.16 -14.38
N LYS A 96 11.77 5.32 -15.26
CA LYS A 96 10.63 5.72 -16.11
C LYS A 96 9.38 5.83 -15.25
N GLN A 97 8.67 6.94 -15.37
CA GLN A 97 7.49 7.23 -14.53
C GLN A 97 6.17 7.22 -15.31
N ILE A 98 6.20 7.49 -16.63
CA ILE A 98 5.04 7.56 -17.51
C ILE A 98 5.33 6.80 -18.80
N MET A 99 4.29 6.17 -19.36
CA MET A 99 4.26 5.62 -20.70
C MET A 99 3.02 6.10 -21.45
N SER A 100 3.14 6.22 -22.76
CA SER A 100 1.99 6.32 -23.66
C SER A 100 1.26 4.99 -23.77
N LEU A 101 -0.02 5.02 -24.17
CA LEU A 101 -0.75 3.78 -24.39
C LEU A 101 -0.17 2.98 -25.55
N VAL A 102 0.46 3.66 -26.52
CA VAL A 102 1.18 3.03 -27.63
C VAL A 102 2.40 2.27 -27.11
N GLU A 103 3.22 2.88 -26.26
CA GLU A 103 4.39 2.21 -25.67
C GLU A 103 3.98 0.99 -24.83
N VAL A 104 2.84 1.07 -24.12
CA VAL A 104 2.32 -0.09 -23.36
C VAL A 104 1.92 -1.24 -24.29
N LYS A 105 1.32 -0.94 -25.45
CA LYS A 105 0.98 -1.96 -26.46
C LYS A 105 2.23 -2.58 -27.08
N GLU A 106 3.20 -1.74 -27.45
CA GLU A 106 4.47 -2.21 -28.00
C GLU A 106 5.20 -3.12 -26.99
N LEU A 107 5.20 -2.75 -25.70
CA LEU A 107 5.78 -3.58 -24.64
C LEU A 107 5.05 -4.92 -24.47
N ASN A 108 3.72 -4.91 -24.55
CA ASN A 108 2.91 -6.13 -24.52
C ASN A 108 3.19 -7.04 -25.73
N ASP A 109 3.43 -6.47 -26.91
CA ASP A 109 3.70 -7.22 -28.14
C ASP A 109 5.11 -7.85 -28.15
N ILE A 110 6.04 -7.34 -27.35
CA ILE A 110 7.40 -7.89 -27.20
C ILE A 110 7.41 -9.15 -26.32
N SER A 111 6.37 -9.37 -25.50
CA SER A 111 6.33 -10.51 -24.59
C SER A 111 6.29 -11.85 -25.34
N GLU A 112 7.37 -12.63 -25.24
CA GLU A 112 7.47 -13.96 -25.86
C GLU A 112 6.58 -15.01 -25.17
N VAL A 113 6.08 -14.72 -23.97
CA VAL A 113 5.37 -15.68 -23.10
C VAL A 113 3.86 -15.55 -23.25
N SER A 114 3.33 -14.33 -23.28
CA SER A 114 1.89 -14.08 -23.35
C SER A 114 1.62 -12.64 -23.80
N VAL A 115 0.95 -12.50 -24.94
CA VAL A 115 0.49 -11.20 -25.46
C VAL A 115 -0.98 -11.02 -25.09
N LEU A 116 -1.31 -9.93 -24.39
CA LEU A 116 -2.69 -9.60 -24.05
C LEU A 116 -3.42 -9.03 -25.27
N SER A 117 -4.69 -9.41 -25.46
CA SER A 117 -5.57 -8.75 -26.42
C SER A 117 -5.81 -7.29 -26.02
N PRO A 118 -6.30 -6.42 -26.93
CA PRO A 118 -6.63 -5.03 -26.57
C PRO A 118 -7.61 -4.88 -25.41
N GLU A 119 -8.58 -5.79 -25.29
CA GLU A 119 -9.54 -5.83 -24.17
C GLU A 119 -8.84 -6.26 -22.89
N GLN A 120 -8.06 -7.33 -22.93
CA GLN A 120 -7.29 -7.82 -21.78
C GLN A 120 -6.25 -6.82 -21.29
N LEU A 121 -5.63 -6.06 -22.20
CA LEU A 121 -4.69 -4.99 -21.85
C LEU A 121 -5.40 -3.83 -21.15
N THR A 122 -6.63 -3.53 -21.56
CA THR A 122 -7.47 -2.52 -20.89
C THR A 122 -7.85 -3.00 -19.49
N ASP A 123 -8.27 -4.25 -19.34
CA ASP A 123 -8.57 -4.87 -18.05
C ASP A 123 -7.33 -4.90 -17.14
N PHE A 124 -6.16 -5.23 -17.71
CA PHE A 124 -4.89 -5.17 -17.00
C PHE A 124 -4.61 -3.77 -16.44
N LEU A 125 -4.78 -2.72 -17.25
CA LEU A 125 -4.54 -1.35 -16.79
C LEU A 125 -5.52 -0.94 -15.67
N HIS A 126 -6.80 -1.30 -15.78
CA HIS A 126 -7.79 -1.06 -14.72
C HIS A 126 -7.46 -1.83 -13.45
N TYR A 127 -7.02 -3.07 -13.58
CA TYR A 127 -6.63 -3.91 -12.44
C TYR A 127 -5.38 -3.38 -11.74
N GLN A 128 -4.32 -3.04 -12.49
CA GLN A 128 -3.12 -2.44 -11.90
C GLN A 128 -3.40 -1.06 -11.28
N HIS A 129 -4.39 -0.34 -11.83
CA HIS A 129 -4.88 0.90 -11.24
C HIS A 129 -5.56 0.69 -9.90
N SER A 130 -6.44 -0.31 -9.77
CA SER A 130 -7.12 -0.60 -8.51
C SER A 130 -6.16 -1.09 -7.41
N LEU A 131 -5.06 -1.76 -7.80
CA LEU A 131 -3.97 -2.12 -6.89
C LEU A 131 -3.07 -0.94 -6.50
N GLY A 132 -3.25 0.24 -7.12
CA GLY A 132 -2.40 1.40 -6.88
C GLY A 132 -0.97 1.22 -7.40
N LYS A 133 -0.72 0.27 -8.30
CA LYS A 133 0.58 0.04 -8.96
C LYS A 133 0.78 0.94 -10.17
N ILE A 134 -0.31 1.31 -10.84
CA ILE A 134 -0.34 2.22 -11.99
C ILE A 134 -1.43 3.27 -11.75
N VAL A 135 -1.32 4.44 -12.37
CA VAL A 135 -2.45 5.37 -12.49
C VAL A 135 -2.87 5.45 -13.95
N TYR A 136 -4.08 4.95 -14.23
CA TYR A 136 -4.65 4.92 -15.57
C TYR A 136 -6.02 5.59 -15.57
N PHE A 137 -6.19 6.56 -16.47
CA PHE A 137 -7.47 7.26 -16.65
C PHE A 137 -8.09 6.82 -17.96
N ASP A 138 -9.17 6.05 -17.88
CA ASP A 138 -9.90 5.61 -19.07
C ASP A 138 -10.85 6.69 -19.60
N THR A 139 -10.29 7.88 -19.81
CA THR A 139 -10.96 9.08 -20.30
C THR A 139 -10.24 9.55 -21.57
N PRO A 140 -10.94 9.88 -22.67
CA PRO A 140 -10.30 10.11 -23.98
C PRO A 140 -9.10 11.07 -23.97
N GLN A 141 -9.13 12.12 -23.14
CA GLN A 141 -8.07 13.13 -23.05
C GLN A 141 -6.85 12.67 -22.23
N LEU A 142 -7.01 11.66 -21.37
CA LEU A 142 -6.00 11.21 -20.42
C LEU A 142 -5.52 9.78 -20.68
N ARG A 143 -6.24 9.02 -21.51
CA ARG A 143 -5.99 7.61 -21.78
C ARG A 143 -4.58 7.30 -22.28
N ASP A 144 -3.97 8.26 -22.98
CA ASP A 144 -2.61 8.11 -23.49
C ASP A 144 -1.53 8.41 -22.45
N ASN A 145 -1.87 8.72 -21.19
CA ASN A 145 -0.90 8.98 -20.13
C ASN A 145 -1.02 7.90 -19.05
N VAL A 146 -0.30 6.80 -19.23
CA VAL A 146 -0.23 5.70 -18.26
C VAL A 146 0.90 5.99 -17.27
N ILE A 147 0.56 6.38 -16.04
CA ILE A 147 1.57 6.64 -15.01
C ILE A 147 1.96 5.30 -14.38
N ILE A 148 3.14 4.80 -14.74
CA ILE A 148 3.66 3.51 -14.25
C ILE A 148 4.36 3.64 -12.90
N SER A 149 4.69 4.85 -12.46
CA SER A 149 5.18 5.14 -11.11
C SER A 149 4.20 6.04 -10.37
N PRO A 150 3.33 5.49 -9.50
CA PRO A 150 2.31 6.25 -8.76
C PRO A 150 2.89 7.37 -7.87
N LEU A 151 4.16 7.28 -7.49
CA LEU A 151 4.87 8.34 -6.75
C LEU A 151 4.83 9.68 -7.48
N LEU A 152 4.87 9.67 -8.82
CA LEU A 152 4.78 10.89 -9.61
C LEU A 152 3.47 11.65 -9.33
N MET A 153 2.35 10.94 -9.23
CA MET A 153 1.06 11.56 -8.94
C MET A 153 1.05 12.18 -7.55
N VAL A 154 1.66 11.51 -6.56
CA VAL A 154 1.80 12.05 -5.20
C VAL A 154 2.65 13.32 -5.19
N GLU A 155 3.74 13.35 -5.95
CA GLU A 155 4.62 14.51 -6.07
C GLU A 155 3.92 15.70 -6.76
N VAL A 156 3.20 15.44 -7.85
CA VAL A 156 2.41 16.45 -8.56
C VAL A 156 1.28 17.00 -7.68
N MET A 157 0.55 16.14 -6.97
CA MET A 157 -0.51 16.60 -6.07
C MET A 157 0.07 17.40 -4.90
N ARG A 158 1.24 17.01 -4.39
CA ARG A 158 1.96 17.76 -3.36
C ARG A 158 2.31 19.15 -3.85
N SER A 159 2.85 19.31 -5.06
CA SER A 159 3.30 20.61 -5.56
C SER A 159 2.16 21.62 -5.68
N PHE A 160 0.95 21.19 -6.06
CA PHE A 160 -0.23 22.05 -6.07
C PHE A 160 -0.64 22.54 -4.67
N ILE A 161 -0.51 21.68 -3.66
CA ILE A 161 -0.91 21.98 -2.28
C ILE A 161 0.15 22.83 -1.59
N THR A 162 1.43 22.50 -1.77
CA THR A 162 2.54 23.17 -1.07
C THR A 162 3.11 24.35 -1.83
N GLY A 163 2.74 24.55 -3.10
CA GLY A 163 3.21 25.65 -3.93
C GLY A 163 4.71 25.58 -4.27
N VAL A 164 5.31 24.40 -4.17
CA VAL A 164 6.72 24.10 -4.47
C VAL A 164 6.79 23.08 -5.58
#